data_AF-A0A9J6CXH1-F1
#
_entry.id   AF-A0A9J6CXH1-F1
#
_cell.length_a   1.000
_cell.length_b   1.000
_cell.length_c   1.000
_cell.angle_alpha   90.00
_cell.angle_beta   90.00
_cell.angle_gamma   90.00
#
_symmetry.space_group_name_H-M   'P 1'
#
loop_
_entity.id
_entity.type
_entity.pdbx_description
1 polymer ?
#
loop_
_entity_poly.entity_id
_entity_poly.type
_entity_poly.pdbx_seq_one_letter_code
_entity_poly.pdbx_strand_id
1 'polypeptide(L)'
;MRLVRAFVLSRVTYCAPYLQLTYVNRDTLNTMLRKATKQALGVPIYSSTLRLLDMDAHNTAEELIEAHLSNQRIRLSHTEHGRAVLRKIEWQIEPVPTKAVFLKDWKTTIQTNPLPRNITQGKDD
;
A
#
# COMPACT_ATOMS: atom_id res chain seq x y z
N MET A 1 3.33 14.88 10.19
CA MET A 1 2.83 13.97 9.12
C MET A 1 3.33 12.52 9.20
N ARG A 2 4.61 12.23 9.46
CA ARG A 2 5.13 10.83 9.46
C ARG A 2 4.38 9.88 10.40
N LEU A 3 4.08 10.32 11.61
CA LEU A 3 3.32 9.51 12.59
C LEU A 3 1.90 9.19 12.13
N VAL A 4 1.16 10.17 11.61
CA VAL A 4 -0.20 9.94 11.10
C VAL A 4 -0.20 8.95 9.94
N ARG A 5 0.77 9.05 9.03
CA ARG A 5 0.94 8.06 7.96
C ARG A 5 1.25 6.66 8.50
N ALA A 6 2.18 6.57 9.45
CA ALA A 6 2.63 5.29 10.01
C ALA A 6 1.56 4.57 10.84
N PHE A 7 0.70 5.30 11.56
CA PHE A 7 -0.27 4.70 12.48
C PHE A 7 -1.71 4.76 11.98
N VAL A 8 -2.18 5.92 11.54
CA VAL A 8 -3.58 6.11 11.14
C VAL A 8 -3.77 5.58 9.73
N LEU A 9 -2.96 6.07 8.79
CA LEU A 9 -3.14 5.75 7.38
C LEU A 9 -2.91 4.27 7.12
N SER A 10 -1.83 3.70 7.67
CA SER A 10 -1.52 2.27 7.55
C SER A 10 -2.67 1.38 8.02
N ARG A 11 -3.28 1.72 9.16
CA ARG A 11 -4.39 0.96 9.74
C ARG A 11 -5.64 1.07 8.90
N VAL A 12 -5.97 2.27 8.43
CA VAL A 12 -7.11 2.50 7.53
C VAL A 12 -6.92 1.73 6.23
N THR A 13 -5.76 1.86 5.56
CA THR A 13 -5.49 1.15 4.29
C THR A 13 -5.47 -0.36 4.44
N TYR A 14 -5.08 -0.87 5.61
CA TYR A 14 -5.06 -2.31 5.86
C TYR A 14 -6.46 -2.89 6.09
N CYS A 15 -7.30 -2.20 6.89
CA CYS A 15 -8.61 -2.71 7.28
C CYS A 15 -9.71 -2.28 6.30
N ALA A 16 -9.85 -0.97 6.06
CA ALA A 16 -11.02 -0.38 5.41
C ALA A 16 -11.43 -1.02 4.05
N PRO A 17 -10.50 -1.44 3.17
CA PRO A 17 -10.87 -2.04 1.88
C PRO A 17 -11.65 -3.35 1.97
N TYR A 18 -11.52 -4.07 3.08
CA TYR A 18 -12.08 -5.41 3.24
C TYR A 18 -13.29 -5.44 4.19
N LEU A 19 -13.66 -4.30 4.78
CA LEU A 19 -14.87 -4.18 5.59
C LEU A 19 -16.06 -3.72 4.72
N GLN A 20 -17.25 -4.21 5.07
CA GLN A 20 -18.51 -3.67 4.55
C GLN A 20 -18.81 -2.34 5.24
N LEU A 21 -18.25 -1.25 4.71
CA LEU A 21 -18.44 0.09 5.25
C LEU A 21 -19.72 0.72 4.70
N THR A 22 -20.62 1.09 5.61
CA THR A 22 -21.76 1.96 5.29
C THR A 22 -21.29 3.38 4.99
N TYR A 23 -22.15 4.19 4.37
CA TYR A 23 -21.88 5.62 4.14
C TYR A 23 -21.46 6.35 5.43
N VAL A 24 -22.17 6.09 6.53
CA VAL A 24 -21.89 6.69 7.85
C VAL A 24 -20.50 6.28 8.37
N ASN A 25 -20.13 5.01 8.21
CA ASN A 25 -18.80 4.53 8.62
C ASN A 25 -17.69 5.21 7.82
N ARG A 26 -17.90 5.42 6.52
CA ARG A 26 -16.95 6.11 5.65
C ARG A 26 -16.78 7.59 6.03
N ASP A 27 -17.87 8.31 6.26
CA ASP A 27 -17.78 9.71 6.69
C ASP A 27 -17.11 9.84 8.08
N THR A 28 -17.36 8.88 8.97
CA THR A 28 -16.66 8.79 10.26
C THR A 28 -15.15 8.63 10.06
N LEU A 29 -14.71 7.73 9.18
CA LEU A 29 -13.30 7.54 8.85
C LEU A 29 -12.68 8.81 8.25
N ASN A 30 -13.37 9.45 7.31
CA ASN A 30 -12.94 10.72 6.74
C ASN A 30 -12.81 11.82 7.80
N THR A 31 -13.73 11.87 8.77
CA THR A 31 -13.65 12.79 9.91
C THR A 31 -12.43 12.50 10.79
N MET A 32 -12.13 11.23 11.07
CA MET A 32 -10.94 10.83 11.83
C MET A 32 -9.65 11.19 11.10
N LEU A 33 -9.58 10.94 9.78
CA LEU A 33 -8.45 11.32 8.93
C LEU A 33 -8.23 12.83 8.95
N ARG A 34 -9.29 13.64 8.74
CA ARG A 34 -9.22 15.11 8.82
C ARG A 34 -8.67 15.58 10.17
N LYS A 35 -9.20 15.05 11.28
CA LYS A 35 -8.75 15.42 12.63
C LYS A 35 -7.28 15.06 12.84
N ALA A 36 -6.86 13.87 12.44
CA ALA A 36 -5.46 13.44 12.53
C ALA A 36 -4.53 14.32 11.69
N THR A 37 -4.93 14.67 10.47
CA THR A 37 -4.17 15.56 9.59
C THR A 37 -4.04 16.96 10.19
N LYS A 38 -5.15 17.54 10.69
CA LYS A 38 -5.13 18.85 11.37
C LYS A 38 -4.18 18.86 12.57
N GLN A 39 -4.24 17.83 13.40
CA GLN A 39 -3.33 17.65 14.53
C GLN A 39 -1.87 17.53 14.07
N ALA A 40 -1.60 16.76 13.02
CA ALA A 40 -0.24 16.59 12.50
C ALA A 40 0.33 17.84 11.82
N LEU A 41 -0.52 18.78 11.41
CA LEU A 41 -0.17 20.09 10.87
C LEU A 41 -0.11 21.18 11.96
N GLY A 42 -0.50 20.87 13.20
CA GLY A 42 -0.54 21.84 14.29
C GLY A 42 -1.63 22.90 14.16
N VAL A 43 -2.65 22.66 13.33
CA VAL A 43 -3.77 23.61 13.16
C VAL A 43 -4.93 23.26 14.08
N PRO A 44 -5.76 24.25 14.49
CA PRO A 44 -6.92 23.97 15.32
C PRO A 44 -7.90 23.01 14.65
N ILE A 45 -8.57 22.17 15.45
CA ILE A 45 -9.51 21.15 14.95
C ILE A 45 -10.69 21.78 14.17
N TYR A 46 -11.11 22.98 14.58
CA TYR A 46 -12.18 23.76 13.96
C TYR A 46 -11.74 24.54 12.71
N SER A 47 -10.50 24.39 12.27
CA SER A 47 -10.02 25.02 11.03
C SER A 47 -10.82 24.55 9.80
N SER A 48 -10.88 25.37 8.75
CA SER A 48 -11.66 25.05 7.55
C SER A 48 -11.22 23.73 6.92
N THR A 49 -12.17 22.81 6.76
CA THR A 49 -11.94 21.53 6.08
C THR A 49 -11.73 21.71 4.58
N LEU A 50 -12.41 22.68 3.96
CA LEU A 50 -12.28 22.97 2.53
C LEU A 50 -10.84 23.40 2.20
N ARG A 51 -10.26 24.31 2.98
CA ARG A 51 -8.86 24.70 2.80
C ARG A 51 -7.89 23.53 3.01
N LEU A 52 -8.21 22.59 3.91
CA LEU A 52 -7.38 21.41 4.15
C LEU A 52 -7.40 20.44 2.95
N LEU A 53 -8.52 20.36 2.24
CA LEU A 53 -8.69 19.58 1.01
C LEU A 53 -8.02 20.28 -0.18
N ASP A 54 -8.20 21.60 -0.32
CA ASP A 54 -7.56 22.40 -1.40
C ASP A 54 -6.03 22.34 -1.34
N MET A 55 -5.46 22.14 -0.15
CA MET A 55 -4.02 21.96 0.04
C MET A 55 -3.52 20.56 -0.36
N ASP A 56 -4.41 19.66 -0.81
CA ASP A 56 -4.14 18.25 -1.11
C ASP A 56 -3.36 17.54 0.02
N ALA A 57 -3.63 17.95 1.26
CA ALA A 57 -2.82 17.55 2.41
C ALA A 57 -3.09 16.11 2.86
N HIS A 58 -4.23 15.55 2.44
CA HIS A 58 -4.68 14.21 2.80
C HIS A 58 -5.71 13.66 1.81
N ASN A 59 -5.60 12.38 1.52
CA ASN A 59 -6.58 11.65 0.72
C ASN A 59 -7.81 11.28 1.57
N THR A 60 -8.95 11.13 0.90
CA THR A 60 -10.18 10.57 1.47
C THR A 60 -10.04 9.07 1.72
N ALA A 61 -10.90 8.52 2.58
CA ALA A 61 -10.97 7.09 2.85
C ALA A 61 -11.26 6.30 1.56
N GLU A 62 -12.13 6.82 0.70
CA GLU A 62 -12.48 6.25 -0.59
C GLU A 62 -11.28 6.17 -1.53
N GLU A 63 -10.53 7.26 -1.68
CA GLU A 63 -9.31 7.30 -2.49
C GLU A 63 -8.26 6.33 -1.98
N LEU A 64 -8.10 6.23 -0.65
CA LEU A 64 -7.15 5.30 -0.03
C LEU A 64 -7.55 3.84 -0.26
N ILE A 65 -8.84 3.53 -0.17
CA ILE A 65 -9.37 2.21 -0.45
C ILE A 65 -9.14 1.86 -1.92
N GLU A 66 -9.49 2.75 -2.84
CA GLU A 66 -9.35 2.49 -4.27
C GLU A 66 -7.87 2.35 -4.66
N ALA A 67 -7.01 3.25 -4.17
CA ALA A 67 -5.56 3.17 -4.40
C ALA A 67 -4.97 1.85 -3.87
N HIS A 68 -5.40 1.40 -2.68
CA HIS A 68 -4.97 0.11 -2.14
C HIS A 68 -5.45 -1.04 -3.01
N LEU A 69 -6.74 -1.12 -3.32
CA LEU A 69 -7.30 -2.20 -4.13
C LEU A 69 -6.69 -2.25 -5.54
N SER A 70 -6.47 -1.09 -6.16
CA SER A 70 -5.76 -0.99 -7.44
C SER A 70 -4.36 -1.58 -7.38
N ASN A 71 -3.57 -1.19 -6.37
CA ASN A 71 -2.23 -1.75 -6.15
C ASN A 71 -2.26 -3.27 -5.89
N GLN A 72 -3.25 -3.76 -5.15
CA GLN A 72 -3.44 -5.19 -4.92
C GLN A 72 -3.72 -5.95 -6.22
N ARG A 73 -4.58 -5.41 -7.09
CA ARG A 73 -4.90 -5.99 -8.40
C ARG A 73 -3.65 -6.05 -9.29
N ILE A 74 -2.87 -4.97 -9.35
CA ILE A 74 -1.59 -4.93 -10.09
C ILE A 74 -0.62 -5.99 -9.52
N ARG A 75 -0.50 -6.09 -8.21
CA ARG A 75 0.37 -7.11 -7.59
C ARG A 75 -0.07 -8.52 -7.96
N LEU A 76 -1.37 -8.79 -7.95
CA LEU A 76 -1.92 -10.10 -8.31
C LEU A 76 -1.67 -10.42 -9.80
N SER A 77 -1.76 -9.44 -10.71
CA SER A 77 -1.53 -9.67 -12.14
C SER A 77 -0.10 -10.14 -12.44
N HIS A 78 0.88 -9.77 -11.60
CA HIS A 78 2.27 -10.16 -11.78
C HIS A 78 2.55 -11.65 -11.51
N THR A 79 1.67 -12.35 -10.79
CA THR A 79 1.87 -13.76 -10.41
C THR A 79 0.90 -14.68 -11.13
N GLU A 80 1.32 -15.90 -11.44
CA GLU A 80 0.44 -16.88 -12.10
C GLU A 80 -0.80 -17.21 -11.28
N HIS A 81 -0.60 -17.49 -9.98
CA HIS A 81 -1.67 -17.73 -9.03
C HIS A 81 -2.60 -16.52 -8.89
N GLY A 82 -2.05 -15.30 -8.80
CA GLY A 82 -2.86 -14.09 -8.72
C GLY A 82 -3.68 -13.84 -9.99
N ARG A 83 -3.15 -14.11 -11.18
CA ARG A 83 -3.92 -14.08 -12.43
C ARG A 83 -5.04 -15.12 -12.46
N ALA A 84 -4.82 -16.30 -11.88
CA ALA A 84 -5.89 -17.30 -11.76
C ALA A 84 -7.03 -16.80 -10.86
N VAL A 85 -6.70 -16.15 -9.73
CA VAL A 85 -7.70 -15.54 -8.84
C VAL A 85 -8.46 -14.41 -9.53
N LEU A 86 -7.77 -13.51 -10.22
CA LEU A 86 -8.40 -12.39 -10.94
C LEU A 86 -9.35 -12.86 -12.05
N ARG A 87 -8.99 -13.93 -12.79
CA ARG A 87 -9.89 -14.55 -13.78
C ARG A 87 -11.16 -15.12 -13.16
N LYS A 88 -11.07 -15.68 -11.95
CA LYS A 88 -12.22 -16.25 -11.23
C LYS A 88 -13.28 -15.21 -10.86
N ILE A 89 -12.86 -13.97 -10.63
CA ILE A 89 -13.75 -12.83 -10.34
C ILE A 89 -14.07 -11.99 -11.58
N GLU A 90 -13.81 -12.55 -12.78
CA GLU A 90 -14.09 -11.93 -14.08
C GLU A 90 -13.44 -10.54 -14.28
N TRP A 91 -12.32 -10.29 -13.60
CA TRP A 91 -11.58 -9.04 -13.75
C TRP A 91 -10.70 -9.08 -15.00
N GLN A 92 -10.75 -8.02 -15.80
CA GLN A 92 -9.89 -7.87 -16.98
C GLN A 92 -8.44 -7.62 -16.55
N ILE A 93 -7.56 -8.55 -16.90
CA ILE A 93 -6.13 -8.47 -16.59
C ILE A 93 -5.44 -7.89 -17.81
N GLU A 94 -4.98 -6.65 -17.72
CA GLU A 94 -4.06 -6.11 -18.72
C GLU A 94 -2.81 -6.99 -18.80
N PRO A 95 -2.33 -7.33 -20.00
CA PRO A 95 -1.12 -8.12 -20.16
C PRO A 95 0.04 -7.41 -19.47
N VAL A 96 0.53 -8.00 -18.38
CA VAL A 96 1.71 -7.48 -17.68
C VAL A 96 2.86 -7.50 -18.67
N PRO A 97 3.60 -6.37 -18.86
CA PRO A 97 4.77 -6.37 -19.72
C PRO A 97 5.69 -7.49 -19.26
N THR A 98 5.89 -8.48 -20.14
CA THR A 98 6.79 -9.59 -19.86
C THR A 98 8.13 -8.97 -19.53
N LYS A 99 8.66 -9.22 -18.32
CA LYS A 99 10.02 -8.78 -17.96
C LYS A 99 10.92 -9.16 -19.12
N ALA A 100 11.60 -8.18 -19.72
CA ALA A 100 12.54 -8.43 -20.79
C ALA A 100 13.43 -9.60 -20.37
N VAL A 101 13.48 -10.64 -21.20
CA VAL A 101 14.35 -11.78 -20.95
C VAL A 101 15.76 -11.21 -20.90
N PHE A 102 16.33 -11.16 -19.70
CA PHE A 102 17.71 -10.74 -19.52
C PHE A 102 18.59 -11.71 -20.31
N LEU A 103 19.45 -11.20 -21.20
CA LEU A 103 20.50 -12.01 -21.82
C LEU A 103 21.26 -12.72 -20.70
N LYS A 104 21.49 -14.03 -20.87
CA LYS A 104 22.02 -14.96 -19.85
C LYS A 104 23.41 -14.57 -19.28
N ASP A 105 24.06 -13.54 -19.81
CA ASP A 105 25.49 -13.28 -19.65
C ASP A 105 25.87 -12.44 -18.43
N TRP A 106 24.91 -11.81 -17.74
CA TRP A 106 25.24 -11.00 -16.56
C TRP A 106 25.68 -11.84 -15.35
N LYS A 107 25.26 -13.11 -15.26
CA LYS A 107 25.60 -14.01 -14.16
C LYS A 107 27.09 -14.34 -14.10
N THR A 108 27.78 -14.28 -15.24
CA THR A 108 29.25 -14.44 -15.32
C THR A 108 30.01 -13.15 -14.97
N THR A 109 29.34 -12.00 -15.01
CA THR A 109 29.98 -10.68 -14.77
C THR A 109 29.97 -10.31 -13.29
N ILE A 110 28.95 -10.74 -12.53
CA ILE A 110 28.87 -10.42 -11.11
C ILE A 110 29.66 -11.47 -10.30
N GLN A 111 30.92 -11.14 -10.00
CA GLN A 111 31.69 -11.88 -9.00
C GLN A 111 31.19 -11.51 -7.60
N THR A 112 30.28 -12.31 -7.04
CA THR A 112 29.98 -12.24 -5.60
C THR A 112 30.88 -13.19 -4.84
N ASN A 113 31.47 -12.73 -3.73
CA ASN A 113 32.12 -13.64 -2.81
C ASN A 113 31.06 -14.60 -2.22
N PRO A 114 31.37 -15.90 -2.11
CA PRO A 114 30.45 -16.86 -1.53
C PRO A 114 30.12 -16.48 -0.10
N LEU A 115 28.87 -16.73 0.31
CA LEU A 115 28.44 -16.55 1.70
C LEU A 115 29.39 -17.32 2.64
N PRO A 116 29.94 -16.68 3.68
CA PRO A 116 30.89 -17.33 4.56
C PRO A 116 30.23 -18.49 5.31
N ARG A 117 30.95 -19.61 5.35
CA ARG A 117 30.43 -20.97 5.63
C ARG A 117 29.89 -21.21 7.05
N ASN A 118 30.09 -20.27 7.99
CA ASN A 118 29.84 -20.49 9.43
C ASN A 118 28.82 -19.52 10.07
N ILE A 119 27.89 -18.93 9.30
CA ILE A 119 26.91 -17.97 9.87
C ILE A 119 25.85 -18.67 10.76
N THR A 120 25.68 -19.99 10.73
CA THR A 120 24.60 -20.71 11.46
C THR A 120 24.99 -21.36 12.79
N GLN A 121 26.21 -21.19 13.32
CA GLN A 121 26.52 -21.64 14.69
C GLN A 121 26.23 -20.52 15.70
N GLY A 122 24.94 -20.19 15.83
CA GLY A 122 24.42 -19.57 17.04
C GLY A 122 24.38 -20.65 18.11
N LYS A 123 25.17 -20.44 19.16
CA LYS A 123 25.23 -21.31 20.33
C LYS A 123 23.91 -21.16 21.09
N ASP A 124 23.04 -22.15 20.98
CA ASP A 124 21.96 -22.38 21.95
C ASP A 124 22.63 -22.97 23.20
N ASP A 125 22.97 -22.10 24.17
CA ASP A 125 23.20 -22.40 25.60
C ASP A 125 23.25 -21.09 26.40
#